data_AF-A0A6J8A0Q7-F1
#
_entry.id   AF-A0A6J8A0Q7-F1
#
_cell.length_a   1.000
_cell.length_b   1.000
_cell.length_c   1.000
_cell.angle_alpha   90.00
_cell.angle_beta   90.00
_cell.angle_gamma   90.00
#
_symmetry.space_group_name_H-M   'P 1'
#
loop_
_entity.id
_entity.type
_entity.pdbx_description
1 polymer ?
#
loop_
_entity_poly.entity_id
_entity_poly.type
_entity_poly.pdbx_seq_one_letter_code
_entity_poly.pdbx_strand_id
1 'polypeptide(L)'
;MVSSGKDCCTLCYDDDGTASEGVTWCIECEVFLCIDCDEHHSKARTSKDHKTMSTKDYHKLPKFMLEISNQCRDHKKKFELYCSFHARPCCVACITDKHKKCQDLKPLSDILKQVKSSASVQLFEKDLKNVNENLEKILKYLNSRININKSQKTKAAEQIRSMRKPIDEFLNKLEQEILDDLESNQSQLKSKMNTLLQELKTEANQISQLQSEFSKMTQYATDLQMYVGLREIEKTTSQTAKYIDELKSGDNFEEKNLEVTISPALQTILQEVKSFGDIDINTSKSTLRIKAGRKDQAQNLVSTVPRIEEIKPSMLRTLTIPEDMKSKSALICRILPDGKYLTIDYYDKYKSHALLLFCNDGIFERKVITFTEYPCDASYVRNNTVAVTLGYAKQTVLVDIEKNKIIQTIKSFKQLNSYMIVLE
;
A
#
# COMPACT_ATOMS: atom_id res chain seq x y z
N MET A 1 6.79 41.95 -22.43
CA MET A 1 5.69 41.58 -23.33
C MET A 1 6.27 40.58 -24.30
N VAL A 2 5.87 39.31 -24.20
CA VAL A 2 6.22 38.29 -25.20
C VAL A 2 5.13 38.41 -26.26
N SER A 3 5.38 39.24 -27.27
CA SER A 3 4.53 39.26 -28.46
C SER A 3 4.73 37.93 -29.19
N SER A 4 3.64 37.19 -29.37
CA SER A 4 3.52 36.04 -30.25
C SER A 4 3.72 36.46 -31.72
N GLY A 5 4.94 36.88 -32.06
CA GLY A 5 5.38 37.20 -33.42
C GLY A 5 6.34 36.11 -33.88
N LYS A 6 6.14 35.62 -35.10
CA LYS A 6 6.92 34.58 -35.79
C LYS A 6 8.42 34.60 -35.46
N ASP A 7 9.05 33.43 -35.46
CA ASP A 7 10.51 33.23 -35.43
C ASP A 7 11.16 33.87 -36.68
N CYS A 8 11.16 35.19 -36.73
CA CYS A 8 11.60 36.01 -37.84
C CYS A 8 12.89 36.74 -37.45
N CYS A 9 13.75 36.97 -38.44
CA CYS A 9 14.97 37.73 -38.24
C CYS A 9 14.65 39.14 -37.69
N THR A 10 15.20 39.46 -36.51
CA THR A 10 14.96 40.72 -35.82
C THR A 10 15.67 41.91 -36.47
N LEU A 11 16.62 41.67 -37.38
CA LEU A 11 17.41 42.69 -38.07
C LEU A 11 16.95 42.95 -39.51
N CYS A 12 16.12 42.07 -40.09
CA CYS A 12 15.60 42.19 -41.46
C CYS A 12 14.17 42.77 -41.49
N TYR A 13 13.79 43.57 -40.48
CA TYR A 13 12.52 44.27 -40.53
C TYR A 13 12.66 45.47 -41.48
N ASP A 14 12.14 45.31 -42.69
CA ASP A 14 11.93 46.42 -43.63
C ASP A 14 10.60 47.14 -43.30
N ASP A 15 10.50 48.44 -43.63
CA ASP A 15 9.31 49.28 -43.40
C ASP A 15 8.01 48.74 -44.05
N ASP A 16 8.13 47.78 -44.97
CA ASP A 16 7.03 47.10 -45.69
C ASP A 16 6.54 45.78 -45.02
N GLY A 17 7.11 45.40 -43.86
CA GLY A 17 6.56 44.34 -43.00
C GLY A 17 6.90 42.88 -43.38
N THR A 18 7.81 42.66 -44.33
CA THR A 18 8.36 41.33 -44.65
C THR A 18 9.69 41.09 -43.95
N ALA A 19 9.73 40.15 -42.99
CA ALA A 19 10.96 39.71 -42.33
C ALA A 19 11.30 38.26 -42.72
N SER A 20 12.57 38.00 -43.04
CA SER A 20 13.09 36.65 -43.31
C SER A 20 12.91 35.71 -42.11
N GLU A 21 12.86 34.40 -42.34
CA GLU A 21 12.79 33.41 -41.25
C GLU A 21 14.09 33.44 -40.42
N GLY A 22 13.93 33.45 -39.09
CA GLY A 22 15.01 33.37 -38.13
C GLY A 22 15.39 31.92 -37.90
N VAL A 23 16.55 31.50 -38.40
CA VAL A 23 17.05 30.12 -38.27
C VAL A 23 17.97 29.93 -37.06
N THR A 24 18.55 31.03 -36.57
CA THR A 24 19.49 31.05 -35.45
C THR A 24 18.97 31.96 -34.34
N TRP A 25 19.00 31.50 -33.10
CA TRP A 25 18.79 32.29 -31.89
C TRP A 25 20.14 32.65 -31.25
N CYS A 26 20.39 33.94 -31.04
CA CYS A 26 21.54 34.41 -30.28
C CYS A 26 21.18 34.62 -28.82
N ILE A 27 21.86 33.93 -27.90
CA ILE A 27 21.53 33.92 -26.47
C ILE A 27 21.81 35.28 -25.82
N GLU A 28 22.92 35.91 -26.17
CA GLU A 28 23.38 37.17 -25.56
C GLU A 28 22.62 38.38 -26.09
N CYS A 29 22.20 38.35 -27.37
CA CYS A 29 21.41 39.42 -27.98
C CYS A 29 19.91 39.24 -27.80
N GLU A 30 19.46 38.03 -27.44
CA GLU A 30 18.04 37.68 -27.31
C GLU A 30 17.24 37.99 -28.60
N VAL A 31 17.82 37.66 -29.75
CA VAL A 31 17.21 37.89 -31.08
C VAL A 31 17.31 36.66 -31.97
N PHE A 32 16.37 36.56 -32.90
CA PHE A 32 16.43 35.62 -34.01
C PHE A 32 17.13 36.25 -35.21
N LEU A 33 17.95 35.47 -35.91
CA LEU A 33 18.74 35.88 -37.06
C LEU A 33 18.47 34.94 -38.24
N CYS A 34 18.30 35.48 -39.44
CA CYS A 34 18.35 34.69 -40.68
C CYS A 34 19.80 34.28 -40.98
N ILE A 35 19.99 33.45 -42.01
CA ILE A 35 21.32 32.94 -42.41
C ILE A 35 22.30 34.09 -42.63
N ASP A 36 21.91 35.11 -43.39
CA ASP A 36 22.79 36.24 -43.73
C ASP A 36 23.14 37.08 -42.50
N CYS A 37 22.15 37.36 -41.65
CA CYS A 37 22.38 38.12 -40.43
C CYS A 37 23.25 37.37 -39.43
N ASP A 38 23.11 36.04 -39.31
CA ASP A 38 23.96 35.20 -38.47
C ASP A 38 25.41 35.17 -38.98
N GLU A 39 25.60 35.09 -40.30
CA GLU A 39 26.94 35.13 -40.91
C GLU A 39 27.65 36.46 -40.61
N HIS A 40 26.94 37.58 -40.70
CA HIS A 40 27.50 38.89 -40.34
C HIS A 40 27.71 39.01 -38.83
N HIS A 41 26.77 38.51 -38.03
CA HIS A 41 26.81 38.56 -36.56
C HIS A 41 28.01 37.78 -36.01
N SER A 42 28.27 36.60 -36.54
CA SER A 42 29.39 35.73 -36.15
C SER A 42 30.75 36.27 -36.60
N LYS A 43 30.81 37.10 -37.64
CA LYS A 43 32.05 37.75 -38.12
C LYS A 43 32.32 39.10 -37.46
N ALA A 44 31.29 39.77 -36.95
CA ALA A 44 31.41 41.10 -36.37
C ALA A 44 32.19 41.08 -35.05
N ARG A 45 33.10 42.06 -34.87
CA ARG A 45 34.01 42.13 -33.72
C ARG A 45 33.29 42.14 -32.37
N THR A 46 32.08 42.68 -32.31
CA THR A 46 31.28 42.84 -31.09
C THR A 46 30.43 41.63 -30.73
N SER A 47 30.20 40.69 -31.66
CA SER A 47 29.26 39.58 -31.49
C SER A 47 29.80 38.21 -31.92
N LYS A 48 31.01 38.15 -32.47
CA LYS A 48 31.68 36.91 -32.88
C LYS A 48 31.83 35.86 -31.77
N ASP A 49 31.83 36.29 -30.51
CA ASP A 49 31.99 35.43 -29.35
C ASP A 49 30.64 35.09 -28.66
N HIS A 50 29.51 35.55 -29.23
CA HIS A 50 28.18 35.19 -28.74
C HIS A 50 27.85 33.73 -29.02
N LYS A 51 27.05 33.14 -28.14
CA LYS A 51 26.58 31.77 -28.27
C LYS A 51 25.26 31.76 -29.02
N THR A 52 25.24 30.96 -30.08
CA THR A 52 24.07 30.77 -30.91
C THR A 52 23.56 29.34 -30.82
N MET A 53 22.27 29.15 -31.11
CA MET A 53 21.65 27.83 -31.28
C MET A 53 20.60 27.89 -32.38
N SER A 54 20.23 26.74 -32.93
CA SER A 54 19.16 26.70 -33.94
C SER A 54 17.80 27.05 -33.32
N THR A 55 16.91 27.62 -34.10
CA THR A 55 15.50 27.85 -33.70
C THR A 55 14.82 26.55 -33.24
N LYS A 56 15.15 25.41 -33.87
CA LYS A 56 14.65 24.09 -33.46
C LYS A 56 15.10 23.69 -32.05
N ASP A 57 16.33 24.00 -31.67
CA ASP A 57 16.85 23.67 -30.34
C ASP A 57 16.38 24.67 -29.29
N TYR A 58 16.19 25.93 -29.65
CA TYR A 58 15.52 26.93 -28.82
C TYR A 58 14.12 26.46 -28.38
N HIS A 59 13.33 25.92 -29.31
CA HIS A 59 11.99 25.37 -29.00
C HIS A 59 11.98 24.11 -28.13
N LYS A 60 13.12 23.42 -27.99
CA LYS A 60 13.26 22.28 -27.07
C LYS A 60 13.63 22.71 -25.65
N LEU A 61 13.98 23.97 -25.43
CA LEU A 61 14.30 24.46 -24.10
C LEU A 61 13.06 24.44 -23.19
N PRO A 62 13.24 24.14 -21.89
CA PRO A 62 12.13 24.20 -20.95
C PRO A 62 11.50 25.60 -20.92
N LYS A 63 10.17 25.70 -21.00
CA LYS A 63 9.44 26.99 -21.05
C LYS A 63 9.84 27.94 -19.92
N PHE A 64 10.01 27.42 -18.70
CA PHE A 64 10.43 28.23 -17.56
C PHE A 64 11.79 28.91 -17.77
N MET A 65 12.69 28.33 -18.56
CA MET A 65 14.00 28.90 -18.89
C MET A 65 13.84 30.13 -19.80
N LEU A 66 12.89 30.10 -20.72
CA LEU A 66 12.60 31.19 -21.66
C LEU A 66 11.98 32.42 -20.96
N GLU A 67 11.41 32.22 -19.78
CA GLU A 67 10.83 33.29 -18.95
C GLU A 67 11.87 33.96 -18.03
N ILE A 68 13.09 33.42 -17.95
CA ILE A 68 14.17 33.98 -17.13
C ILE A 68 14.76 35.19 -17.84
N SER A 69 14.44 36.38 -17.36
CA SER A 69 15.06 37.62 -17.84
C SER A 69 16.45 37.83 -17.22
N ASN A 70 17.40 38.29 -18.03
CA ASN A 70 18.71 38.76 -17.58
C ASN A 70 18.67 40.18 -16.97
N GLN A 71 17.50 40.82 -16.92
CA GLN A 71 17.31 42.17 -16.41
C GLN A 71 16.38 42.22 -15.19
N CYS A 72 16.69 43.15 -14.30
CA CYS A 72 15.84 43.49 -13.17
C CYS A 72 14.50 44.04 -13.66
N ARG A 73 13.40 43.46 -13.17
CA ARG A 73 12.04 43.89 -13.54
C ARG A 73 11.75 45.34 -13.15
N ASP A 74 12.24 45.75 -11.99
CA ASP A 74 11.98 47.07 -11.38
C ASP A 74 12.80 48.18 -12.06
N HIS A 75 14.07 47.90 -12.40
CA HIS A 75 15.01 48.91 -12.85
C HIS A 75 15.43 48.79 -14.32
N LYS A 76 15.01 47.71 -15.01
CA LYS A 76 15.40 47.39 -16.40
C LYS A 76 16.91 47.38 -16.66
N LYS A 77 17.70 47.11 -15.61
CA LYS A 77 19.17 47.00 -15.66
C LYS A 77 19.58 45.53 -15.55
N LYS A 78 20.70 45.18 -16.18
CA LYS A 78 21.25 43.81 -16.11
C LYS A 78 21.53 43.41 -14.67
N PHE A 79 21.35 42.12 -14.38
CA PHE A 79 21.78 41.55 -13.12
C PHE A 79 23.31 41.41 -13.10
N GLU A 80 23.94 41.95 -12.06
CA GLU A 80 25.40 41.95 -11.93
C GLU A 80 25.84 41.41 -10.57
N LEU A 81 24.94 41.37 -9.59
CA LEU A 81 25.23 41.01 -8.20
C LEU A 81 24.23 39.96 -7.73
N TYR A 82 24.59 39.20 -6.69
CA TYR A 82 23.75 38.21 -6.04
C TYR A 82 23.64 38.53 -4.56
N CYS A 83 22.41 38.60 -4.04
CA CYS A 83 22.17 38.78 -2.61
C CYS A 83 21.99 37.42 -1.96
N SER A 84 22.93 37.01 -1.11
CA SER A 84 22.86 35.71 -0.42
C SER A 84 21.70 35.63 0.56
N PHE A 85 21.36 36.75 1.23
CA PHE A 85 20.27 36.79 2.20
C PHE A 85 18.90 36.51 1.57
N HIS A 86 18.67 37.03 0.37
CA HIS A 86 17.41 36.85 -0.37
C HIS A 86 17.50 35.76 -1.46
N ALA A 87 18.65 35.10 -1.54
CA ALA A 87 18.98 34.10 -2.53
C ALA A 87 18.60 34.46 -3.98
N ARG A 88 18.84 35.71 -4.42
CA ARG A 88 18.41 36.20 -5.75
C ARG A 88 19.40 37.15 -6.44
N PRO A 89 19.44 37.17 -7.78
CA PRO A 89 20.23 38.15 -8.54
C PRO A 89 19.65 39.57 -8.38
N CYS A 90 20.54 40.56 -8.41
CA CYS A 90 20.29 41.97 -8.18
C CYS A 90 21.05 42.83 -9.21
N CYS A 91 20.42 43.91 -9.69
CA CYS A 91 21.14 44.95 -10.43
C CYS A 91 21.73 45.98 -9.46
N VAL A 92 22.65 46.83 -9.91
CA VAL A 92 23.30 47.85 -9.07
C VAL A 92 22.29 48.77 -8.36
N ALA A 93 21.21 49.16 -9.05
CA ALA A 93 20.16 50.01 -8.46
C ALA A 93 19.37 49.33 -7.32
N CYS A 94 19.27 48.00 -7.32
CA CYS A 94 18.59 47.27 -6.24
C CYS A 94 19.34 47.39 -4.91
N ILE A 95 20.64 47.64 -4.93
CA ILE A 95 21.48 47.75 -3.73
C ILE A 95 21.18 49.03 -2.98
N THR A 96 21.04 50.14 -3.70
CA THR A 96 20.75 51.44 -3.10
C THR A 96 19.29 51.58 -2.65
N ASP A 97 18.40 50.74 -3.19
CA ASP A 97 16.96 50.71 -2.87
C ASP A 97 16.63 49.57 -1.88
N LYS A 98 16.31 48.38 -2.39
CA LYS A 98 15.74 47.26 -1.60
C LYS A 98 16.77 46.46 -0.80
N HIS A 99 18.05 46.52 -1.17
CA HIS A 99 19.12 45.71 -0.58
C HIS A 99 20.14 46.53 0.21
N LYS A 100 19.80 47.77 0.60
CA LYS A 100 20.71 48.72 1.27
C LYS A 100 21.30 48.20 2.59
N LYS A 101 20.57 47.30 3.26
CA LYS A 101 20.97 46.68 4.53
C LYS A 101 21.54 45.26 4.37
N CYS A 102 21.56 44.71 3.16
CA CYS A 102 22.10 43.38 2.90
C CYS A 102 23.63 43.45 2.89
N GLN A 103 24.28 42.68 3.76
CA GLN A 103 25.74 42.73 3.92
C GLN A 103 26.51 41.72 3.05
N ASP A 104 25.85 40.65 2.57
CA ASP A 104 26.46 39.62 1.72
C ASP A 104 25.95 39.73 0.28
N LEU A 105 26.62 40.59 -0.49
CA LEU A 105 26.43 40.80 -1.92
C LEU A 105 27.68 40.31 -2.66
N LYS A 106 27.51 39.39 -3.60
CA LYS A 106 28.60 38.80 -4.39
C LYS A 106 28.46 39.17 -5.87
N PRO A 107 29.56 39.34 -6.63
CA PRO A 107 29.46 39.43 -8.08
C PRO A 107 28.72 38.21 -8.64
N LEU A 108 27.69 38.45 -9.46
CA LEU A 108 26.90 37.38 -10.04
C LEU A 108 27.77 36.49 -10.94
N SER A 109 28.76 37.07 -11.62
CA SER A 109 29.75 36.33 -12.39
C SER A 109 30.50 35.29 -11.56
N ASP A 110 30.78 35.56 -10.28
CA ASP A 110 31.46 34.61 -9.39
C ASP A 110 30.54 33.47 -8.93
N ILE A 111 29.24 33.73 -8.81
CA ILE A 111 28.24 32.69 -8.53
C ILE A 111 27.97 31.83 -9.77
N LEU A 112 27.96 32.45 -10.96
CA LEU A 112 27.70 31.78 -12.22
C LEU A 112 28.91 30.98 -12.74
N LYS A 113 30.13 31.28 -12.25
CA LYS A 113 31.32 30.47 -12.52
C LYS A 113 31.07 29.05 -12.06
N GLN A 114 31.21 28.10 -12.99
CA GLN A 114 31.13 26.66 -12.73
C GLN A 114 29.75 26.12 -12.32
N VAL A 115 28.64 26.87 -12.45
CA VAL A 115 27.28 26.33 -12.12
C VAL A 115 26.99 25.05 -12.91
N LYS A 116 27.27 25.06 -14.22
CA LYS A 116 27.07 23.90 -15.11
C LYS A 116 28.00 22.72 -14.78
N SER A 117 29.12 22.96 -14.13
CA SER A 117 30.11 21.96 -13.73
C SER A 117 30.14 21.73 -12.22
N SER A 118 29.14 22.24 -11.49
CA SER A 118 29.09 22.16 -10.03
C SER A 118 28.76 20.72 -9.63
N ALA A 119 29.34 20.27 -8.51
CA ALA A 119 28.99 18.99 -7.90
C ALA A 119 27.47 18.88 -7.67
N SER A 120 26.80 20.01 -7.41
CA SER A 120 25.36 20.09 -7.23
C SER A 120 24.56 19.65 -8.46
N VAL A 121 24.97 20.01 -9.69
CA VAL A 121 24.28 19.53 -10.91
C VAL A 121 24.37 18.01 -11.02
N GLN A 122 25.55 17.43 -10.77
CA GLN A 122 25.74 15.97 -10.76
C GLN A 122 24.94 15.28 -9.66
N LEU A 123 24.79 15.93 -8.50
CA LEU A 123 23.94 15.44 -7.42
C LEU A 123 22.46 15.44 -7.80
N PHE A 124 21.98 16.50 -8.46
CA PHE A 124 20.61 16.56 -8.99
C PHE A 124 20.34 15.48 -10.03
N GLU A 125 21.26 15.26 -10.97
CA GLU A 125 21.13 14.17 -11.94
C GLU A 125 21.02 12.80 -11.25
N LYS A 126 21.86 12.57 -10.23
CA LYS A 126 21.82 11.34 -9.43
C LYS A 126 20.50 11.21 -8.66
N ASP A 127 19.98 12.30 -8.10
CA ASP A 127 18.72 12.30 -7.36
C ASP A 127 17.53 12.04 -8.29
N LEU A 128 17.48 12.67 -9.46
CA LEU A 128 16.49 12.38 -10.50
C LEU A 128 16.51 10.90 -10.90
N LYS A 129 17.71 10.36 -11.13
CA LYS A 129 17.88 8.93 -11.42
C LYS A 129 17.37 8.04 -10.28
N ASN A 130 17.72 8.35 -9.04
CA ASN A 130 17.26 7.59 -7.87
C ASN A 130 15.74 7.62 -7.71
N VAL A 131 15.11 8.77 -7.93
CA VAL A 131 13.66 8.92 -7.89
C VAL A 131 13.02 8.05 -8.98
N ASN A 132 13.54 8.12 -10.22
CA ASN A 132 13.02 7.29 -11.31
C ASN A 132 13.16 5.79 -11.03
N GLU A 133 14.33 5.34 -10.57
CA GLU A 133 14.55 3.94 -10.17
C GLU A 133 13.60 3.48 -9.05
N ASN A 134 13.31 4.35 -8.09
CA ASN A 134 12.34 4.05 -7.04
C ASN A 134 10.92 3.90 -7.61
N LEU A 135 10.51 4.80 -8.51
CA LEU A 135 9.21 4.73 -9.18
C LEU A 135 9.08 3.44 -9.99
N GLU A 136 10.09 3.07 -10.77
CA GLU A 136 10.11 1.82 -11.52
C GLU A 136 9.99 0.58 -10.62
N LYS A 137 10.69 0.58 -9.47
CA LYS A 137 10.57 -0.48 -8.47
C LYS A 137 9.16 -0.57 -7.89
N ILE A 138 8.54 0.57 -7.56
CA ILE A 138 7.17 0.62 -7.05
C ILE A 138 6.21 0.09 -8.11
N LEU A 139 6.32 0.54 -9.36
CA LEU A 139 5.48 0.07 -10.47
C LEU A 139 5.58 -1.44 -10.65
N LYS A 140 6.80 -1.98 -10.70
CA LYS A 140 7.03 -3.43 -10.82
C LYS A 140 6.45 -4.20 -9.63
N TYR A 141 6.64 -3.70 -8.42
CA TYR A 141 6.08 -4.30 -7.21
C TYR A 141 4.56 -4.33 -7.25
N LEU A 142 3.91 -3.20 -7.54
CA LEU A 142 2.45 -3.12 -7.60
C LEU A 142 1.87 -4.03 -8.68
N ASN A 143 2.47 -4.07 -9.87
CA ASN A 143 2.06 -5.00 -10.93
C ASN A 143 2.16 -6.47 -10.49
N SER A 144 3.23 -6.84 -9.78
CA SER A 144 3.35 -8.19 -9.20
C SER A 144 2.27 -8.46 -8.16
N ARG A 145 1.95 -7.49 -7.28
CA ARG A 145 0.87 -7.64 -6.28
C ARG A 145 -0.50 -7.77 -6.92
N ILE A 146 -0.78 -7.05 -8.02
CA ILE A 146 -2.02 -7.20 -8.80
C ILE A 146 -2.14 -8.62 -9.34
N ASN A 147 -1.07 -9.19 -9.90
CA ASN A 147 -1.08 -10.55 -10.42
C ASN A 147 -1.25 -11.61 -9.32
N ILE A 148 -0.59 -11.42 -8.17
CA ILE A 148 -0.78 -12.30 -7.00
C ILE A 148 -2.22 -12.23 -6.52
N ASN A 149 -2.81 -11.03 -6.42
CA ASN A 149 -4.21 -10.86 -6.01
C ASN A 149 -5.17 -11.56 -6.97
N LYS A 150 -4.96 -11.45 -8.29
CA LYS A 150 -5.73 -12.21 -9.29
C LYS A 150 -5.64 -13.72 -9.05
N SER A 151 -4.45 -14.25 -8.82
CA SER A 151 -4.25 -15.68 -8.52
C SER A 151 -4.93 -16.09 -7.21
N GLN A 152 -4.85 -15.27 -6.16
CA GLN A 152 -5.54 -15.51 -4.88
C GLN A 152 -7.06 -15.54 -5.06
N LYS A 153 -7.63 -14.62 -5.85
CA LYS A 153 -9.05 -14.64 -6.20
C LYS A 153 -9.44 -15.95 -6.90
N THR A 154 -8.66 -16.39 -7.89
CA THR A 154 -8.93 -17.65 -8.59
C THR A 154 -8.89 -18.84 -7.64
N LYS A 155 -7.87 -18.93 -6.78
CA LYS A 155 -7.75 -20.00 -5.78
C LYS A 155 -8.91 -20.02 -4.78
N ALA A 156 -9.32 -18.85 -4.29
CA ALA A 156 -10.48 -18.76 -3.40
C ALA A 156 -11.77 -19.23 -4.09
N ALA A 157 -11.98 -18.84 -5.36
CA ALA A 157 -13.12 -19.32 -6.14
C ALA A 157 -13.09 -20.84 -6.37
N GLU A 158 -11.91 -21.41 -6.64
CA GLU A 158 -11.73 -22.86 -6.76
C GLU A 158 -12.04 -23.59 -5.45
N GLN A 159 -11.58 -23.06 -4.32
CA GLN A 159 -11.88 -23.62 -2.99
C GLN A 159 -13.39 -23.62 -2.70
N ILE A 160 -14.08 -22.52 -2.97
CA ILE A 160 -15.55 -22.42 -2.80
C ILE A 160 -16.24 -23.49 -3.65
N ARG A 161 -15.86 -23.62 -4.93
CA ARG A 161 -16.45 -24.62 -5.84
C ARG A 161 -16.13 -26.05 -5.40
N SER A 162 -14.89 -26.31 -4.97
CA SER A 162 -14.45 -27.60 -4.48
C SER A 162 -15.14 -28.00 -3.18
N MET A 163 -15.60 -27.04 -2.38
CA MET A 163 -16.39 -27.31 -1.18
C MET A 163 -17.86 -27.58 -1.53
N ARG A 164 -18.43 -26.83 -2.49
CA ARG A 164 -19.82 -27.01 -2.90
C ARG A 164 -20.06 -28.34 -3.62
N LYS A 165 -19.17 -28.73 -4.53
CA LYS A 165 -19.31 -29.94 -5.34
C LYS A 165 -19.63 -31.23 -4.55
N PRO A 166 -18.86 -31.62 -3.50
CA PRO A 166 -19.16 -32.83 -2.75
C PRO A 166 -20.47 -32.74 -1.96
N ILE A 167 -20.92 -31.54 -1.58
CA ILE A 167 -22.23 -31.36 -0.93
C ILE A 167 -23.35 -31.67 -1.91
N ASP A 168 -23.27 -31.15 -3.15
CA ASP A 168 -24.25 -31.45 -4.20
C ASP A 168 -24.27 -32.95 -4.54
N GLU A 169 -23.08 -33.55 -4.71
CA GLU A 169 -22.96 -34.99 -4.98
C GLU A 169 -23.54 -35.84 -3.86
N PHE A 170 -23.32 -35.45 -2.60
CA PHE A 170 -23.86 -36.16 -1.44
C PHE A 170 -25.38 -36.04 -1.36
N LEU A 171 -25.95 -34.85 -1.56
CA LEU A 171 -27.41 -34.64 -1.54
C LEU A 171 -28.10 -35.38 -2.68
N ASN A 172 -27.53 -35.38 -3.88
CA ASN A 172 -28.04 -36.15 -5.01
C ASN A 172 -28.01 -37.66 -4.74
N LYS A 173 -26.96 -38.15 -4.06
CA LYS A 173 -26.87 -39.57 -3.65
C LYS A 173 -27.99 -39.94 -2.68
N LEU A 174 -28.24 -39.10 -1.67
CA LEU A 174 -29.31 -39.34 -0.69
C LEU A 174 -30.70 -39.30 -1.35
N GLU A 175 -30.92 -38.38 -2.30
CA GLU A 175 -32.16 -38.33 -3.08
C GLU A 175 -32.35 -39.61 -3.91
N GLN A 176 -31.32 -40.06 -4.61
CA GLN A 176 -31.42 -41.27 -5.42
C GLN A 176 -31.66 -42.51 -4.55
N GLU A 177 -31.01 -42.63 -3.40
CA GLU A 177 -31.21 -43.77 -2.49
C GLU A 177 -32.67 -43.88 -2.02
N ILE A 178 -33.31 -42.77 -1.62
CA ILE A 178 -34.71 -42.82 -1.18
C ILE A 178 -35.70 -43.02 -2.34
N LEU A 179 -35.37 -42.55 -3.55
CA LEU A 179 -36.18 -42.82 -4.75
C LEU A 179 -36.11 -44.28 -5.18
N ASP A 180 -34.92 -44.89 -5.14
CA ASP A 180 -34.71 -46.30 -5.44
C ASP A 180 -35.46 -47.19 -4.43
N ASP A 181 -35.39 -46.84 -3.13
CA ASP A 181 -36.14 -47.53 -2.08
C ASP A 181 -37.66 -47.40 -2.27
N LEU A 182 -38.14 -46.21 -2.67
CA LEU A 182 -39.55 -45.98 -2.97
C LEU A 182 -40.03 -46.85 -4.15
N GLU A 183 -39.28 -46.88 -5.25
CA GLU A 183 -39.61 -47.68 -6.43
C GLU A 183 -39.58 -49.18 -6.12
N SER A 184 -38.58 -49.63 -5.36
CA SER A 184 -38.47 -51.02 -4.91
C SER A 184 -39.65 -51.43 -4.04
N ASN A 185 -40.00 -50.63 -3.02
CA ASN A 185 -41.12 -50.91 -2.13
C ASN A 185 -42.47 -50.88 -2.87
N GLN A 186 -42.68 -49.91 -3.78
CA GLN A 186 -43.86 -49.86 -4.61
C GLN A 186 -43.98 -51.10 -5.51
N SER A 187 -42.88 -51.51 -6.14
CA SER A 187 -42.84 -52.68 -7.02
C SER A 187 -43.14 -53.98 -6.26
N GLN A 188 -42.60 -54.13 -5.05
CA GLN A 188 -42.90 -55.27 -4.18
C GLN A 188 -44.35 -55.28 -3.70
N LEU A 189 -44.91 -54.11 -3.35
CA LEU A 189 -46.31 -54.02 -2.95
C LEU A 189 -47.24 -54.38 -4.13
N LYS A 190 -46.96 -53.82 -5.30
CA LYS A 190 -47.70 -54.11 -6.53
C LYS A 190 -47.62 -55.59 -6.93
N SER A 191 -46.46 -56.23 -6.80
CA SER A 191 -46.31 -57.64 -7.14
C SER A 191 -47.13 -58.53 -6.19
N LYS A 192 -47.06 -58.28 -4.87
CA LYS A 192 -47.87 -59.00 -3.87
C LYS A 192 -49.37 -58.83 -4.12
N MET A 193 -49.82 -57.60 -4.38
CA MET A 193 -51.22 -57.31 -4.71
C MET A 193 -51.67 -58.02 -5.99
N ASN A 194 -50.84 -58.04 -7.03
CA ASN A 194 -51.15 -58.72 -8.28
C ASN A 194 -51.23 -60.25 -8.09
N THR A 195 -50.36 -60.84 -7.28
CA THR A 195 -50.43 -62.28 -6.95
C THR A 195 -51.75 -62.61 -6.26
N LEU A 196 -52.11 -61.87 -5.21
CA LEU A 196 -53.38 -62.07 -4.50
C LEU A 196 -54.59 -61.87 -5.43
N LEU A 197 -54.54 -60.87 -6.31
CA LEU A 197 -55.59 -60.64 -7.30
C LEU A 197 -55.76 -61.82 -8.27
N GLN A 198 -54.67 -62.47 -8.68
CA GLN A 198 -54.73 -63.65 -9.56
C GLN A 198 -55.26 -64.88 -8.83
N GLU A 199 -54.86 -65.10 -7.57
CA GLU A 199 -55.39 -66.17 -6.72
C GLU A 199 -56.91 -66.03 -6.55
N LEU A 200 -57.36 -64.83 -6.15
CA LEU A 200 -58.78 -64.52 -6.00
C LEU A 200 -59.58 -64.69 -7.30
N LYS A 201 -59.02 -64.28 -8.44
CA LYS A 201 -59.65 -64.50 -9.75
C LYS A 201 -59.79 -65.99 -10.08
N THR A 202 -58.78 -66.78 -9.75
CA THR A 202 -58.80 -68.23 -9.99
C THR A 202 -59.89 -68.90 -9.16
N GLU A 203 -59.97 -68.60 -7.86
CA GLU A 203 -61.04 -69.08 -6.97
C GLU A 203 -62.43 -68.64 -7.46
N ALA A 204 -62.59 -67.37 -7.83
CA ALA A 204 -63.86 -66.84 -8.32
C ALA A 204 -64.31 -67.53 -9.64
N ASN A 205 -63.37 -67.82 -10.54
CA ASN A 205 -63.66 -68.55 -11.78
C ASN A 205 -64.07 -70.00 -11.50
N GLN A 206 -63.41 -70.69 -10.56
CA GLN A 206 -63.78 -72.05 -10.17
C GLN A 206 -65.20 -72.09 -9.60
N ILE A 207 -65.56 -71.17 -8.71
CA ILE A 207 -66.92 -71.08 -8.16
C ILE A 207 -67.94 -70.75 -9.26
N SER A 208 -67.62 -69.84 -10.18
CA SER A 208 -68.51 -69.49 -11.31
C SER A 208 -68.74 -70.68 -12.25
N GLN A 209 -67.70 -71.50 -12.48
CA GLN A 209 -67.82 -72.73 -13.26
C GLN A 209 -68.73 -73.74 -12.54
N LEU A 210 -68.54 -73.95 -11.24
CA LEU A 210 -69.38 -74.84 -10.44
C LEU A 210 -70.85 -74.37 -10.43
N GLN A 211 -71.12 -73.07 -10.41
CA GLN A 211 -72.49 -72.54 -10.53
C GLN A 211 -73.15 -72.91 -11.88
N SER A 212 -72.39 -72.85 -12.97
CA SER A 212 -72.86 -73.26 -14.30
C SER A 212 -73.10 -74.77 -14.40
N GLU A 213 -72.19 -75.57 -13.83
CA GLU A 213 -72.31 -77.03 -13.77
C GLU A 213 -73.51 -77.46 -12.91
N PHE A 214 -73.69 -76.83 -11.75
CA PHE A 214 -74.82 -77.05 -10.86
C PHE A 214 -76.15 -76.80 -11.56
N SER A 215 -76.25 -75.72 -12.34
CA SER A 215 -77.45 -75.38 -13.12
C SER A 215 -77.81 -76.50 -14.11
N LYS A 216 -76.82 -77.08 -14.80
CA LYS A 216 -77.05 -78.23 -15.69
C LYS A 216 -77.45 -79.48 -14.91
N MET A 217 -76.82 -79.75 -13.77
CA MET A 217 -77.17 -80.85 -12.89
C MET A 217 -78.64 -80.79 -12.47
N THR A 218 -79.13 -79.61 -12.04
CA THR A 218 -80.53 -79.46 -11.63
C THR A 218 -81.54 -79.76 -12.73
N GLN A 219 -81.13 -79.65 -14.00
CA GLN A 219 -82.00 -79.88 -15.16
C GLN A 219 -81.96 -81.31 -15.68
N TYR A 220 -80.80 -81.99 -15.58
CA TYR A 220 -80.55 -83.24 -16.31
C TYR A 220 -80.07 -84.41 -15.45
N ALA A 221 -79.63 -84.19 -14.21
CA ALA A 221 -79.06 -85.26 -13.37
C ALA A 221 -80.15 -86.14 -12.75
N THR A 222 -79.84 -87.42 -12.55
CA THR A 222 -80.65 -88.33 -11.73
C THR A 222 -80.49 -88.02 -10.24
N ASP A 223 -81.40 -88.48 -9.39
CA ASP A 223 -81.34 -88.24 -7.93
C ASP A 223 -80.00 -88.66 -7.30
N LEU A 224 -79.43 -89.80 -7.73
CA LEU A 224 -78.13 -90.27 -7.23
C LEU A 224 -76.98 -89.37 -7.70
N GLN A 225 -76.99 -88.96 -8.98
CA GLN A 225 -75.98 -88.04 -9.53
C GLN A 225 -76.07 -86.67 -8.86
N MET A 226 -77.29 -86.21 -8.55
CA MET A 226 -77.55 -84.97 -7.83
C MET A 226 -76.99 -85.03 -6.40
N TYR A 227 -77.25 -86.12 -5.66
CA TYR A 227 -76.73 -86.29 -4.30
C TYR A 227 -75.19 -86.31 -4.25
N VAL A 228 -74.54 -87.04 -5.16
CA VAL A 228 -73.06 -87.09 -5.21
C VAL A 228 -72.48 -85.74 -5.64
N GLY A 229 -73.06 -85.11 -6.67
CA GLY A 229 -72.61 -83.80 -7.15
C GLY A 229 -72.76 -82.69 -6.11
N LEU A 230 -73.85 -82.70 -5.34
CA LEU A 230 -74.07 -81.76 -4.23
C LEU A 230 -72.97 -81.86 -3.17
N ARG A 231 -72.54 -83.06 -2.79
CA ARG A 231 -71.46 -83.24 -1.81
C ARG A 231 -70.11 -82.70 -2.30
N GLU A 232 -69.78 -82.87 -3.58
CA GLU A 232 -68.54 -82.32 -4.14
C GLU A 232 -68.59 -80.79 -4.24
N ILE A 233 -69.74 -80.21 -4.64
CA ILE A 233 -69.93 -78.76 -4.66
C ILE A 233 -69.84 -78.18 -3.24
N GLU A 234 -70.50 -78.81 -2.26
CA GLU A 234 -70.46 -78.39 -0.86
C GLU A 234 -69.03 -78.40 -0.31
N LYS A 235 -68.26 -79.44 -0.63
CA LYS A 235 -66.85 -79.54 -0.25
C LYS A 235 -66.02 -78.37 -0.79
N THR A 236 -66.11 -78.08 -2.09
CA THR A 236 -65.35 -76.98 -2.70
C THR A 236 -65.82 -75.62 -2.16
N THR A 237 -67.13 -75.41 -2.04
CA THR A 237 -67.70 -74.16 -1.51
C THR A 237 -67.29 -73.93 -0.06
N SER A 238 -67.25 -74.99 0.76
CA SER A 238 -66.76 -74.93 2.14
C SER A 238 -65.26 -74.61 2.21
N GLN A 239 -64.46 -75.14 1.29
CA GLN A 239 -63.02 -74.83 1.21
C GLN A 239 -62.79 -73.36 0.84
N THR A 240 -63.45 -72.85 -0.20
CA THR A 240 -63.33 -71.44 -0.60
C THR A 240 -63.86 -70.50 0.49
N ALA A 241 -64.94 -70.87 1.21
CA ALA A 241 -65.43 -70.08 2.34
C ALA A 241 -64.38 -69.97 3.47
N LYS A 242 -63.71 -71.07 3.81
CA LYS A 242 -62.60 -71.06 4.78
C LYS A 242 -61.46 -70.15 4.33
N TYR A 243 -61.06 -70.23 3.05
CA TYR A 243 -60.02 -69.35 2.51
C TYR A 243 -60.41 -67.87 2.60
N ILE A 244 -61.67 -67.50 2.32
CA ILE A 244 -62.17 -66.12 2.49
C ILE A 244 -62.09 -65.68 3.96
N ASP A 245 -62.46 -66.55 4.90
CA ASP A 245 -62.40 -66.24 6.33
C ASP A 245 -60.94 -66.10 6.83
N GLU A 246 -60.02 -66.92 6.32
CA GLU A 246 -58.58 -66.79 6.55
C GLU A 246 -58.03 -65.48 5.98
N LEU A 247 -58.45 -65.07 4.78
CA LEU A 247 -58.07 -63.78 4.18
C LEU A 247 -58.58 -62.59 4.99
N LYS A 248 -59.80 -62.66 5.53
CA LYS A 248 -60.38 -61.57 6.34
C LYS A 248 -59.71 -61.44 7.71
N SER A 249 -59.23 -62.55 8.26
CA SER A 249 -58.63 -62.60 9.60
C SER A 249 -57.12 -62.40 9.59
N GLY A 250 -56.45 -62.50 8.43
CA GLY A 250 -55.02 -62.31 8.28
C GLY A 250 -54.62 -60.97 7.64
N ASP A 251 -53.33 -60.63 7.80
CA ASP A 251 -52.70 -59.37 7.32
C ASP A 251 -52.60 -59.23 5.79
N ASN A 252 -53.16 -60.18 5.04
CA ASN A 252 -53.11 -60.23 3.58
C ASN A 252 -54.18 -59.35 2.92
N PHE A 253 -55.25 -59.00 3.63
CA PHE A 253 -56.34 -58.15 3.13
C PHE A 253 -56.36 -56.77 3.80
N GLU A 254 -55.18 -56.21 4.07
CA GLU A 254 -55.04 -54.85 4.61
C GLU A 254 -54.82 -53.80 3.52
N GLU A 255 -55.34 -52.59 3.76
CA GLU A 255 -55.04 -51.42 2.94
C GLU A 255 -53.60 -50.95 3.21
N LYS A 256 -52.74 -51.04 2.20
CA LYS A 256 -51.32 -50.69 2.32
C LYS A 256 -51.04 -49.38 1.59
N ASN A 257 -50.71 -48.35 2.37
CA ASN A 257 -50.37 -47.02 1.88
C ASN A 257 -48.86 -46.76 1.96
N LEU A 258 -48.32 -46.08 0.94
CA LEU A 258 -46.93 -45.64 0.91
C LEU A 258 -46.84 -44.22 1.48
N GLU A 259 -46.09 -44.06 2.57
CA GLU A 259 -45.80 -42.76 3.18
C GLU A 259 -44.28 -42.54 3.18
N VAL A 260 -43.84 -41.36 2.76
CA VAL A 260 -42.43 -40.98 2.72
C VAL A 260 -42.17 -39.96 3.83
N THR A 261 -41.28 -40.30 4.75
CA THR A 261 -40.82 -39.36 5.78
C THR A 261 -39.45 -38.80 5.39
N ILE A 262 -39.39 -37.49 5.14
CA ILE A 262 -38.15 -36.79 4.84
C ILE A 262 -37.40 -36.47 6.12
N SER A 263 -36.08 -36.70 6.14
CA SER A 263 -35.23 -36.44 7.31
C SER A 263 -35.29 -34.97 7.76
N PRO A 264 -35.61 -34.69 9.03
CA PRO A 264 -35.60 -33.32 9.58
C PRO A 264 -34.23 -32.63 9.48
N ALA A 265 -33.14 -33.40 9.44
CA ALA A 265 -31.78 -32.85 9.32
C ALA A 265 -31.58 -32.01 8.05
N LEU A 266 -32.30 -32.33 6.96
CA LEU A 266 -32.26 -31.51 5.74
C LEU A 266 -32.88 -30.12 5.95
N GLN A 267 -33.92 -30.02 6.77
CA GLN A 267 -34.49 -28.72 7.15
C GLN A 267 -33.53 -27.92 8.03
N THR A 268 -32.81 -28.59 8.93
CA THR A 268 -31.77 -27.96 9.76
C THR A 268 -30.68 -27.30 8.90
N ILE A 269 -30.22 -27.95 7.83
CA ILE A 269 -29.22 -27.37 6.91
C ILE A 269 -29.73 -26.04 6.31
N LEU A 270 -31.00 -25.98 5.87
CA LEU A 270 -31.61 -24.78 5.31
C LEU A 270 -31.79 -23.66 6.35
N GLN A 271 -31.96 -24.02 7.62
CA GLN A 271 -32.14 -23.07 8.71
C GLN A 271 -30.81 -22.55 9.25
N GLU A 272 -29.83 -23.41 9.48
CA GLU A 272 -28.58 -23.08 10.17
C GLU A 272 -27.50 -22.51 9.25
N VAL A 273 -27.43 -22.97 7.99
CA VAL A 273 -26.39 -22.51 7.06
C VAL A 273 -26.85 -21.24 6.34
N LYS A 274 -26.36 -20.07 6.80
CA LYS A 274 -26.70 -18.74 6.22
C LYS A 274 -25.65 -18.17 5.27
N SER A 275 -24.41 -18.65 5.33
CA SER A 275 -23.32 -18.22 4.45
C SER A 275 -22.37 -19.39 4.15
N PHE A 276 -21.65 -19.30 3.03
CA PHE A 276 -20.59 -20.26 2.68
C PHE A 276 -19.25 -19.96 3.36
N GLY A 277 -19.11 -18.77 3.93
CA GLY A 277 -17.89 -18.26 4.52
C GLY A 277 -17.75 -16.76 4.32
N ASP A 278 -16.68 -16.21 4.87
CA ASP A 278 -16.38 -14.77 4.87
C ASP A 278 -15.11 -14.48 4.06
N ILE A 279 -15.02 -13.27 3.50
CA ILE A 279 -13.85 -12.82 2.74
C ILE A 279 -13.17 -11.69 3.53
N ASP A 280 -12.01 -12.01 4.09
CA ASP A 280 -11.20 -11.05 4.85
C ASP A 280 -10.07 -10.45 3.99
N ILE A 281 -9.94 -9.12 4.05
CA ILE A 281 -8.84 -8.39 3.39
C ILE A 281 -7.79 -8.02 4.44
N ASN A 282 -6.76 -8.85 4.55
CA ASN A 282 -5.64 -8.60 5.45
C ASN A 282 -4.68 -7.55 4.86
N THR A 283 -4.58 -6.41 5.52
CA THR A 283 -3.65 -5.33 5.15
C THR A 283 -2.35 -5.47 5.95
N SER A 284 -1.24 -5.58 5.24
CA SER A 284 0.10 -5.59 5.84
C SER A 284 0.98 -4.51 5.23
N LYS A 285 1.94 -4.00 6.02
CA LYS A 285 2.90 -3.02 5.53
C LYS A 285 3.73 -3.63 4.40
N SER A 286 3.96 -2.84 3.35
CA SER A 286 4.82 -3.26 2.25
C SER A 286 6.25 -3.50 2.74
N THR A 287 6.86 -4.58 2.26
CA THR A 287 8.27 -4.90 2.48
C THR A 287 9.19 -4.25 1.45
N LEU A 288 8.64 -3.50 0.48
CA LEU A 288 9.41 -2.84 -0.57
C LEU A 288 10.35 -1.80 0.03
N ARG A 289 11.65 -1.95 -0.24
CA ARG A 289 12.68 -0.98 0.17
C ARG A 289 12.99 -0.04 -0.99
N ILE A 290 12.79 1.26 -0.77
CA ILE A 290 13.13 2.33 -1.71
C ILE A 290 14.26 3.19 -1.14
N LYS A 291 15.05 3.81 -2.02
CA LYS A 291 16.11 4.74 -1.61
C LYS A 291 15.47 6.00 -1.03
N ALA A 292 16.00 6.54 0.06
CA ALA A 292 15.54 7.81 0.62
C ALA A 292 15.90 8.97 -0.32
N GLY A 293 14.95 9.89 -0.55
CA GLY A 293 15.21 11.14 -1.25
C GLY A 293 15.94 12.14 -0.35
N ARG A 294 16.73 13.04 -0.95
CA ARG A 294 17.34 14.17 -0.26
C ARG A 294 16.40 15.38 -0.31
N LYS A 295 16.37 16.20 0.74
CA LYS A 295 15.57 17.45 0.80
C LYS A 295 16.43 18.66 0.40
N ASP A 296 15.84 19.60 -0.34
CA ASP A 296 16.27 20.99 -0.60
C ASP A 296 17.75 21.23 -0.98
N GLN A 297 18.11 20.98 -2.24
CA GLN A 297 19.46 21.24 -2.77
C GLN A 297 19.58 22.49 -3.66
N ALA A 298 18.49 23.09 -4.14
CA ALA A 298 18.57 24.16 -5.14
C ALA A 298 19.17 25.46 -4.54
N GLN A 299 18.97 25.67 -3.24
CA GLN A 299 19.51 26.79 -2.49
C GLN A 299 21.01 26.62 -2.17
N ASN A 300 21.54 25.38 -2.26
CA ASN A 300 22.96 25.07 -2.04
C ASN A 300 23.85 25.26 -3.29
N LEU A 301 23.27 25.73 -4.41
CA LEU A 301 23.99 26.04 -5.65
C LEU A 301 24.77 27.37 -5.57
N VAL A 302 24.50 28.19 -4.57
CA VAL A 302 25.29 29.39 -4.29
C VAL A 302 26.52 28.96 -3.52
N SER A 303 27.70 29.16 -4.10
CA SER A 303 28.99 28.88 -3.47
C SER A 303 29.08 29.48 -2.06
N THR A 304 28.79 28.68 -1.03
CA THR A 304 29.31 28.89 0.31
C THR A 304 30.42 27.88 0.53
N VAL A 305 31.57 28.15 -0.08
CA VAL A 305 32.82 27.51 0.36
C VAL A 305 33.90 28.59 0.37
N PRO A 306 34.23 29.20 1.53
CA PRO A 306 35.61 29.54 1.77
C PRO A 306 36.38 28.21 1.83
N ARG A 307 37.42 28.08 1.01
CA ARG A 307 38.46 27.07 1.24
C ARG A 307 38.95 27.28 2.68
N ILE A 308 38.82 26.28 3.55
CA ILE A 308 39.49 26.31 4.86
C ILE A 308 40.96 26.02 4.58
N GLU A 309 41.69 27.04 4.14
CA GLU A 309 43.15 27.06 4.26
C GLU A 309 43.43 27.70 5.64
N GLU A 310 44.05 26.90 6.51
CA GLU A 310 44.58 27.27 7.84
C GLU A 310 43.57 27.74 8.90
N ILE A 311 43.05 26.79 9.68
CA ILE A 311 42.52 27.12 11.01
C ILE A 311 43.69 27.62 11.85
N LYS A 312 43.82 28.94 12.02
CA LYS A 312 44.73 29.50 13.02
C LYS A 312 44.30 29.01 14.41
N PRO A 313 45.22 28.52 15.28
CA PRO A 313 44.90 28.03 16.62
C PRO A 313 44.20 29.05 17.55
N SER A 314 44.09 30.32 17.13
CA SER A 314 43.41 31.39 17.86
C SER A 314 41.89 31.21 18.00
N MET A 315 41.29 30.16 17.42
CA MET A 315 39.86 29.83 17.58
C MET A 315 39.58 28.67 18.54
N LEU A 316 40.59 28.15 19.24
CA LEU A 316 40.38 27.20 20.33
C LEU A 316 39.80 27.93 21.55
N ARG A 317 38.54 27.64 21.90
CA ARG A 317 38.01 27.99 23.22
C ARG A 317 38.27 26.86 24.20
N THR A 318 38.93 27.18 25.30
CA THR A 318 39.17 26.26 26.41
C THR A 318 38.00 26.31 27.39
N LEU A 319 37.39 25.16 27.68
CA LEU A 319 36.40 25.05 28.75
C LEU A 319 37.13 24.90 30.09
N THR A 320 36.91 25.84 31.00
CA THR A 320 37.61 25.89 32.30
C THR A 320 36.68 25.45 33.42
N ILE A 321 37.11 24.45 34.20
CA ILE A 321 36.37 23.90 35.35
C ILE A 321 37.10 24.28 36.64
N PRO A 322 36.40 24.60 37.75
CA PRO A 322 37.03 24.89 39.04
C PRO A 322 37.92 23.74 39.57
N GLU A 323 39.06 24.06 40.20
CA GLU A 323 40.04 23.06 40.70
C GLU A 323 39.49 22.14 41.80
N ASP A 324 38.51 22.61 42.58
CA ASP A 324 37.81 21.84 43.61
C ASP A 324 36.83 20.82 43.03
N MET A 325 36.42 21.00 41.77
CA MET A 325 35.57 20.08 41.05
C MET A 325 36.41 18.96 40.47
N LYS A 326 36.40 17.80 41.12
CA LYS A 326 37.04 16.58 40.63
C LYS A 326 36.33 16.13 39.33
N SER A 327 36.76 16.61 38.17
CA SER A 327 36.34 16.15 36.84
C SER A 327 37.57 15.62 36.09
N LYS A 328 37.47 14.45 35.45
CA LYS A 328 38.62 13.83 34.78
C LYS A 328 38.53 13.80 33.26
N SER A 329 37.37 14.02 32.64
CA SER A 329 37.24 13.99 31.17
C SER A 329 35.92 14.61 30.70
N ALA A 330 36.00 15.67 29.87
CA ALA A 330 34.88 16.15 29.06
C ALA A 330 35.05 15.58 27.63
N LEU A 331 34.25 14.57 27.27
CA LEU A 331 34.38 13.86 25.97
C LEU A 331 33.47 14.44 24.88
N ILE A 332 32.42 15.17 25.26
CA ILE A 332 31.38 15.62 24.32
C ILE A 332 31.00 17.06 24.69
N CYS A 333 31.10 17.96 23.71
CA CYS A 333 30.66 19.34 23.82
C CYS A 333 29.58 19.61 22.77
N ARG A 334 28.49 20.24 23.19
CA ARG A 334 27.42 20.74 22.31
C ARG A 334 27.29 22.25 22.50
N ILE A 335 27.10 22.96 21.41
CA ILE A 335 26.85 24.40 21.43
C ILE A 335 25.34 24.60 21.37
N LEU A 336 24.79 25.33 22.35
CA LEU A 336 23.39 25.69 22.41
C LEU A 336 23.09 26.88 21.47
N PRO A 337 21.83 27.11 21.06
CA PRO A 337 21.49 28.21 20.16
C PRO A 337 21.85 29.62 20.67
N ASP A 338 21.97 29.78 21.99
CA ASP A 338 22.38 31.02 22.66
C ASP A 338 23.91 31.19 22.77
N GLY A 339 24.67 30.22 22.24
CA GLY A 339 26.13 30.19 22.23
C GLY A 339 26.78 29.54 23.45
N LYS A 340 25.99 29.05 24.42
CA LYS A 340 26.51 28.37 25.62
C LYS A 340 27.01 26.97 25.27
N TYR A 341 27.91 26.44 26.10
CA TYR A 341 28.43 25.10 25.91
C TYR A 341 27.85 24.14 26.94
N LEU A 342 27.44 22.97 26.46
CA LEU A 342 26.93 21.88 27.27
C LEU A 342 27.86 20.69 27.16
N THR A 343 28.28 20.13 28.28
CA THR A 343 29.14 18.94 28.32
C THR A 343 28.69 17.97 29.39
N ILE A 344 29.16 16.73 29.25
CA ILE A 344 28.89 15.65 30.18
C ILE A 344 30.17 15.38 30.96
N ASP A 345 30.06 15.44 32.28
CA ASP A 345 31.14 15.11 33.20
C ASP A 345 31.15 13.60 33.50
N TYR A 346 32.28 12.97 33.19
CA TYR A 346 32.56 11.58 33.49
C TYR A 346 33.48 11.47 34.71
N TYR A 347 32.89 11.22 35.88
CA TYR A 347 33.65 10.98 37.10
C TYR A 347 33.46 9.56 37.62
N ASP A 348 34.21 8.61 37.05
CA ASP A 348 34.34 7.21 37.49
C ASP A 348 33.02 6.39 37.49
N LYS A 349 33.11 5.07 37.33
CA LYS A 349 31.99 4.12 37.22
C LYS A 349 31.05 4.12 38.44
N TYR A 350 31.49 4.67 39.56
CA TYR A 350 30.84 4.52 40.87
C TYR A 350 30.40 5.85 41.51
N LYS A 351 30.43 6.97 40.79
CA LYS A 351 30.03 8.30 41.30
C LYS A 351 29.12 9.04 40.33
N SER A 352 28.44 10.07 40.84
CA SER A 352 27.42 10.84 40.12
C SER A 352 27.97 11.47 38.83
N HIS A 353 27.34 11.17 37.70
CA HIS A 353 27.60 11.83 36.42
C HIS A 353 26.77 13.10 36.33
N ALA A 354 27.26 14.12 35.62
CA ALA A 354 26.54 15.38 35.58
C ALA A 354 26.52 16.04 34.19
N LEU A 355 25.43 16.75 33.93
CA LEU A 355 25.33 17.68 32.81
C LEU A 355 25.84 19.05 33.28
N LEU A 356 26.87 19.55 32.62
CA LEU A 356 27.53 20.80 32.95
C LEU A 356 27.23 21.85 31.89
N LEU A 357 26.94 23.08 32.33
CA LEU A 357 26.71 24.23 31.49
C LEU A 357 27.85 25.23 31.65
N PHE A 358 28.30 25.80 30.53
CA PHE A 358 29.34 26.80 30.45
C PHE A 358 28.84 28.00 29.66
N CYS A 359 29.27 29.18 30.09
CA CYS A 359 29.02 30.43 29.40
C CYS A 359 29.70 30.45 28.02
N ASN A 360 29.30 31.41 27.18
CA ASN A 360 29.81 31.57 25.80
C ASN A 360 31.33 31.85 25.74
N ASP A 361 31.93 32.23 26.87
CA ASP A 361 33.38 32.45 27.05
C ASP A 361 34.14 31.17 27.45
N GLY A 362 33.45 30.06 27.72
CA GLY A 362 34.02 28.78 28.13
C GLY A 362 34.21 28.65 29.64
N ILE A 363 33.68 29.57 30.45
CA ILE A 363 33.73 29.49 31.91
C ILE A 363 32.59 28.61 32.41
N PHE A 364 32.89 27.70 33.35
CA PHE A 364 31.88 26.88 34.02
C PHE A 364 30.81 27.76 34.68
N GLU A 365 29.55 27.55 34.31
CA GLU A 365 28.42 28.30 34.83
C GLU A 365 27.77 27.55 35.99
N ARG A 366 27.32 26.31 35.74
CA ARG A 366 26.65 25.48 36.76
C ARG A 366 26.57 24.01 36.36
N LYS A 367 26.29 23.18 37.37
CA LYS A 367 25.83 21.81 37.20
C LYS A 367 24.31 21.81 37.00
N VAL A 368 23.85 21.41 35.82
CA VAL A 368 22.42 21.40 35.46
C VAL A 368 21.69 20.28 36.18
N ILE A 369 22.21 19.06 36.12
CA ILE A 369 21.62 17.90 36.78
C ILE A 369 22.66 16.80 36.99
N THR A 370 22.46 15.99 38.03
CA THR A 370 23.20 14.75 38.28
C THR A 370 22.38 13.53 37.87
N PHE A 371 23.02 12.60 37.18
CA PHE A 371 22.45 11.30 36.85
C PHE A 371 22.99 10.23 37.79
N THR A 372 22.11 9.33 38.20
CA THR A 372 22.47 8.10 38.93
C THR A 372 23.07 7.05 38.00
N GLU A 373 22.87 7.19 36.69
CA GLU A 373 23.34 6.28 35.65
C GLU A 373 24.26 6.99 34.65
N TYR A 374 25.04 6.22 33.90
CA TYR A 374 26.04 6.73 32.95
C TYR A 374 25.38 7.40 31.72
N PRO A 375 25.50 8.73 31.56
CA PRO A 375 25.04 9.44 30.37
C PRO A 375 26.05 9.30 29.25
N CYS A 376 25.64 8.89 28.05
CA CYS A 376 26.53 8.64 26.92
C CYS A 376 26.62 9.79 25.93
N ASP A 377 25.51 10.48 25.67
CA ASP A 377 25.44 11.59 24.73
C ASP A 377 24.31 12.55 25.12
N ALA A 378 24.45 13.80 24.71
CA ALA A 378 23.47 14.86 24.88
C ALA A 378 23.19 15.54 23.54
N SER A 379 21.92 15.77 23.23
CA SER A 379 21.50 16.52 22.05
C SER A 379 20.46 17.57 22.42
N TYR A 380 20.63 18.78 21.89
CA TYR A 380 19.62 19.81 22.02
C TYR A 380 18.36 19.41 21.24
N VAL A 381 17.18 19.61 21.84
CA VAL A 381 15.90 19.30 21.21
C VAL A 381 15.20 20.61 20.82
N ARG A 382 14.65 21.32 21.80
CA ARG A 382 13.96 22.62 21.63
C ARG A 382 13.69 23.26 23.00
N ASN A 383 13.44 24.57 23.05
CA ASN A 383 12.95 25.29 24.24
C ASN A 383 13.70 24.93 25.54
N ASN A 384 15.03 25.09 25.54
CA ASN A 384 15.92 24.77 26.67
C ASN A 384 15.90 23.30 27.12
N THR A 385 15.40 22.41 26.27
CA THR A 385 15.35 20.96 26.53
C THR A 385 16.47 20.23 25.82
N VAL A 386 17.15 19.36 26.55
CA VAL A 386 18.20 18.47 26.05
C VAL A 386 17.80 17.02 26.29
N ALA A 387 17.94 16.20 25.25
CA ALA A 387 17.84 14.76 25.36
C ALA A 387 19.20 14.18 25.79
N VAL A 388 19.23 13.48 26.91
CA VAL A 388 20.43 12.79 27.42
C VAL A 388 20.17 11.28 27.39
N THR A 389 21.06 10.54 26.74
CA THR A 389 20.95 9.09 26.64
C THR A 389 21.69 8.43 27.79
N LEU A 390 21.00 7.57 28.55
CA LEU A 390 21.56 6.80 29.66
C LEU A 390 21.81 5.36 29.20
N GLY A 391 23.08 5.03 28.95
CA GLY A 391 23.46 3.82 28.21
C GLY A 391 23.13 2.51 28.92
N TYR A 392 23.39 2.43 30.23
CA TYR A 392 23.12 1.21 31.01
C TYR A 392 21.62 1.00 31.27
N ALA A 393 20.89 2.08 31.53
CA ALA A 393 19.42 2.07 31.71
C ALA A 393 18.66 1.66 30.45
N LYS A 394 19.27 1.87 29.27
CA LYS A 394 18.58 1.86 27.97
C LYS A 394 17.40 2.83 27.96
N GLN A 395 17.63 4.07 28.40
CA GLN A 395 16.59 5.10 28.46
C GLN A 395 17.15 6.43 27.95
N THR A 396 16.29 7.26 27.41
CA THR A 396 16.61 8.66 27.09
C THR A 396 15.78 9.55 27.99
N VAL A 397 16.43 10.49 28.67
CA VAL A 397 15.77 11.47 29.53
C VAL A 397 15.80 12.84 28.87
N LEU A 398 14.68 13.55 28.93
CA LEU A 398 14.59 14.95 28.53
C LEU A 398 14.83 15.81 29.77
N VAL A 399 15.81 16.69 29.70
CA VAL A 399 16.22 17.60 30.77
C VAL A 399 15.92 19.02 30.35
N ASP A 400 15.17 19.74 31.17
CA ASP A 400 15.00 21.20 31.05
C ASP A 400 16.18 21.87 31.76
N ILE A 401 17.02 22.57 30.98
CA ILE A 401 18.28 23.16 31.45
C ILE A 401 18.03 24.33 32.42
N GLU A 402 16.92 25.05 32.26
CA GLU A 402 16.61 26.20 33.11
C GLU A 402 15.94 25.76 34.41
N LYS A 403 15.10 24.71 34.34
CA LYS A 403 14.44 24.15 35.52
C LYS A 403 15.28 23.10 36.27
N ASN A 404 16.48 22.78 35.77
CA ASN A 404 17.41 21.79 36.35
C ASN A 404 16.74 20.45 36.69
N LYS A 405 15.81 19.97 35.84
CA LYS A 405 15.03 18.75 36.12
C LYS A 405 14.79 17.89 34.90
N ILE A 406 14.66 16.58 35.13
CA ILE A 406 14.14 15.65 34.13
C ILE A 406 12.64 15.94 33.97
N ILE A 407 12.23 16.28 32.76
CA ILE A 407 10.81 16.53 32.44
C ILE A 407 10.12 15.29 31.88
N GLN A 408 10.88 14.36 31.29
CA GLN A 408 10.34 13.13 30.73
C GLN A 408 11.41 12.04 30.66
N THR A 409 11.03 10.80 30.93
CA THR A 409 11.87 9.62 30.74
C THR A 409 11.25 8.71 29.70
N ILE A 410 12.01 8.41 28.65
CA ILE A 410 11.60 7.56 27.53
C ILE A 410 12.34 6.23 27.68
N LYS A 411 11.60 5.15 27.97
CA LYS A 411 12.17 3.80 28.05
C LYS A 411 12.33 3.18 26.66
N SER A 412 13.52 2.70 26.34
CA SER A 412 13.71 1.90 25.13
C SER A 412 13.13 0.49 25.36
N PHE A 413 12.10 0.11 24.59
CA PHE A 413 11.49 -1.22 24.67
C PHE A 413 12.50 -2.34 24.31
N LYS A 414 12.26 -3.53 24.87
CA LYS A 414 13.06 -4.75 24.70
C LYS A 414 13.43 -5.00 23.22
N GLN A 415 14.74 -5.05 22.99
CA GLN A 415 15.45 -5.75 21.93
C GLN A 415 14.93 -5.55 20.49
N LEU A 416 15.32 -4.43 19.88
CA LEU A 416 15.51 -4.34 18.43
C LEU A 416 16.86 -3.67 18.17
N ASN A 417 17.70 -4.33 17.39
CA ASN A 417 19.04 -3.90 17.05
C ASN A 417 19.02 -2.48 16.46
N SER A 418 19.80 -1.58 17.09
CA SER A 418 20.37 -0.35 16.53
C SER A 418 19.45 0.55 15.69
N TYR A 419 18.85 1.56 16.32
CA TYR A 419 18.39 2.77 15.63
C TYR A 419 18.65 4.04 16.44
N MET A 420 19.02 5.11 15.74
CA MET A 420 18.96 6.48 16.24
C MET A 420 17.50 6.85 16.53
N ILE A 421 17.25 7.45 17.68
CA ILE A 421 15.97 8.09 17.99
C ILE A 421 15.95 9.43 17.24
N VAL A 422 15.09 9.55 16.24
CA VAL A 422 14.71 10.84 15.65
C VAL A 422 13.46 11.27 16.41
N LEU A 423 13.59 12.30 17.24
CA LEU A 423 12.43 13.00 17.83
C LEU A 423 11.99 14.07 16.82
N GLU A 424 10.71 14.09 16.48
CA GLU A 424 10.08 15.15 15.66
C GLU A 424 9.99 16.50 16.40
#